data_AF-A0A2D4K4H6-F1
#
_entry.id   AF-A0A2D4K4H6-F1
#
_cell.length_a   1.000
_cell.length_b   1.000
_cell.length_c   1.000
_cell.angle_alpha   90.00
_cell.angle_beta   90.00
_cell.angle_gamma   90.00
#
_symmetry.space_group_name_H-M   'P 1'
#
loop_
_entity.id
_entity.type
_entity.pdbx_description
1 polymer ?
#
loop_
_entity_poly.entity_id
_entity_poly.type
_entity_poly.pdbx_seq_one_letter_code
_entity_poly.pdbx_strand_id
1 'polypeptide(L)'
;NEHCLKNFDLAEYRQVLSDLSIQIYQQLIKIAEGVLQPMIVTAVLENESIQGLSGVKPMGYRKRSSSRGDSENAYSLEAIIRQLNTFLSIMYDQGLDPEIIQQAIKQLFYMINAVALNNLLLRKDVCS
;
A
#
# COMPACT_ATOMS: atom_id res chain seq x y z
N ASN A 1 -16.87 10.11 36.69
CA ASN A 1 -15.81 10.60 37.61
C ASN A 1 -15.56 9.72 38.83
N GLU A 2 -16.39 8.71 39.13
CA GLU A 2 -16.17 7.86 40.31
C GLU A 2 -14.95 6.93 40.18
N HIS A 3 -14.51 6.63 38.95
CA HIS A 3 -13.35 5.79 38.64
C HIS A 3 -12.04 6.56 38.37
N CYS A 4 -11.98 7.84 38.72
CA CYS A 4 -10.73 8.61 38.57
C CYS A 4 -9.71 8.21 39.65
N LEU A 5 -8.43 8.16 39.26
CA LEU A 5 -7.34 8.02 40.21
C LEU A 5 -7.29 9.27 41.10
N LYS A 6 -7.15 9.06 42.42
CA LYS A 6 -7.19 10.15 43.42
C LYS A 6 -5.84 10.45 44.08
N ASN A 7 -4.88 9.54 43.98
CA ASN A 7 -3.66 9.56 44.79
C ASN A 7 -2.37 9.73 43.98
N PHE A 8 -2.40 9.48 42.67
CA PHE A 8 -1.22 9.50 41.81
C PHE A 8 -1.48 10.30 40.55
N ASP A 9 -0.54 11.19 40.20
CA ASP A 9 -0.47 11.77 38.87
C ASP A 9 0.32 10.83 37.95
N LEU A 10 -0.26 10.55 36.79
CA LEU A 10 0.33 9.68 35.76
C LEU A 10 0.78 10.47 34.53
N ALA A 11 0.90 11.80 34.61
CA ALA A 11 1.26 12.64 33.45
C ALA A 11 2.53 12.18 32.73
N GLU A 12 3.60 11.92 33.48
CA GLU A 12 4.87 11.45 32.91
C GLU A 12 4.74 10.08 32.24
N TYR A 13 4.00 9.15 32.88
CA TYR A 13 3.73 7.83 32.29
C TYR A 13 2.88 7.90 31.03
N ARG A 14 1.90 8.83 30.98
CA ARG A 14 1.10 9.07 29.77
C ARG A 14 1.99 9.53 28.61
N GLN A 15 2.98 10.37 28.87
CA GLN A 15 3.93 10.80 27.83
C GLN A 15 4.75 9.61 27.31
N VAL A 16 5.30 8.79 28.21
CA VAL A 16 6.07 7.59 27.81
C VAL A 16 5.21 6.62 26.98
N LEU A 17 3.96 6.40 27.39
CA LEU A 17 3.01 5.57 26.64
C LEU A 17 2.63 6.19 25.29
N SER A 18 2.55 7.51 25.21
CA SER A 18 2.28 8.23 23.96
C SER A 18 3.45 8.06 22.97
N ASP A 19 4.68 8.25 23.44
CA ASP A 19 5.88 8.06 22.63
C ASP A 19 6.01 6.61 22.14
N LEU A 20 5.69 5.63 23.00
CA LEU A 20 5.64 4.23 22.62
C LEU A 20 4.56 3.96 21.57
N SER A 21 3.38 4.54 21.72
CA SER A 21 2.29 4.40 20.76
C SER A 21 2.66 4.95 19.38
N ILE A 22 3.39 6.08 19.33
CA ILE A 22 3.93 6.63 18.08
C ILE A 22 4.91 5.65 17.42
N GLN A 23 5.82 5.05 18.19
CA GLN A 23 6.78 4.07 17.67
C GLN A 23 6.07 2.83 17.10
N ILE A 24 5.06 2.32 17.81
CA ILE A 24 4.26 1.19 17.35
C ILE A 24 3.53 1.53 16.06
N TYR A 25 2.92 2.73 15.97
CA TYR A 25 2.28 3.20 14.75
C TYR A 25 3.27 3.31 13.57
N GLN A 26 4.46 3.87 13.79
CA GLN A 26 5.49 3.95 12.76
C GLN A 26 5.91 2.56 12.27
N GLN A 27 6.06 1.60 13.19
CA GLN A 27 6.41 0.22 12.84
C GLN A 27 5.28 -0.47 12.08
N LEU A 28 4.02 -0.25 12.46
CA LEU A 28 2.83 -0.73 11.73
C LEU A 28 2.88 -0.26 10.27
N ILE A 29 3.06 1.05 10.05
CA ILE A 29 3.15 1.63 8.71
C ILE A 29 4.32 1.02 7.94
N LYS A 30 5.52 0.96 8.54
CA LYS A 30 6.71 0.41 7.88
C LYS A 30 6.52 -1.04 7.41
N ILE A 31 5.84 -1.86 8.20
CA ILE A 31 5.51 -3.25 7.82
C ILE A 31 4.53 -3.25 6.64
N ALA A 32 3.45 -2.47 6.71
CA ALA A 32 2.47 -2.39 5.63
C ALA A 32 3.08 -1.85 4.33
N GLU A 33 3.97 -0.86 4.41
CA GLU A 33 4.74 -0.35 3.28
C GLU A 33 5.62 -1.44 2.66
N GLY A 34 6.35 -2.21 3.46
CA GLY A 34 7.20 -3.30 2.98
C GLY A 34 6.42 -4.40 2.26
N VAL A 35 5.16 -4.63 2.64
CA VAL A 35 4.26 -5.58 1.95
C VAL A 35 3.76 -5.03 0.62
N LEU A 36 3.36 -3.75 0.58
CA LEU A 36 2.74 -3.13 -0.60
C LEU A 36 3.77 -2.71 -1.67
N GLN A 37 4.99 -2.31 -1.26
CA GLN A 37 6.04 -1.82 -2.16
C GLN A 37 6.30 -2.70 -3.40
N PRO A 38 6.50 -4.03 -3.29
CA PRO A 38 6.73 -4.87 -4.45
C PRO A 38 5.52 -4.99 -5.38
N MET A 39 4.30 -4.69 -4.89
CA MET A 39 3.07 -4.78 -5.67
C MET A 39 2.84 -3.54 -6.55
N ILE A 40 3.31 -2.36 -6.10
CA ILE A 40 2.93 -1.08 -6.70
C ILE A 40 3.42 -0.94 -8.14
N VAL A 41 4.69 -1.25 -8.41
CA VAL A 41 5.26 -1.02 -9.75
C VAL A 41 4.53 -1.89 -10.79
N THR A 42 4.39 -3.18 -10.52
CA THR A 42 3.73 -4.11 -11.43
C THR A 42 2.24 -3.79 -11.57
N ALA A 43 1.55 -3.49 -10.47
CA ALA A 43 0.09 -3.32 -10.48
C ALA A 43 -0.39 -1.96 -11.01
N VAL A 44 0.38 -0.89 -10.77
CA VAL A 44 -0.03 0.48 -11.10
C VAL A 44 0.53 0.92 -12.45
N LEU A 45 1.72 0.46 -12.83
CA LEU A 45 2.41 0.95 -14.04
C LEU A 45 2.44 -0.06 -15.18
N GLU A 46 2.59 -1.35 -14.87
CA GLU A 46 2.82 -2.38 -15.89
C GLU A 46 1.54 -3.14 -16.26
N ASN A 47 0.49 -3.02 -15.45
CA ASN A 47 -0.75 -3.72 -15.66
C ASN A 47 -1.65 -2.93 -16.64
N GLU A 48 -1.55 -3.22 -17.94
CA GLU A 48 -2.41 -2.65 -18.97
C GLU A 48 -3.86 -3.12 -18.79
N SER A 49 -4.73 -2.25 -18.28
CA SER A 49 -6.17 -2.50 -18.16
C SER A 49 -6.93 -2.30 -19.48
N ILE A 50 -6.34 -1.58 -20.42
CA ILE A 50 -6.93 -1.28 -21.72
C ILE A 50 -6.38 -2.25 -22.77
N GLN A 51 -7.20 -3.22 -23.17
CA GLN A 51 -6.85 -4.13 -24.24
C GLN A 51 -6.67 -3.38 -25.58
N GLY A 52 -5.44 -3.38 -26.12
CA GLY A 52 -5.18 -2.98 -27.51
C GLY A 52 -4.41 -1.67 -27.75
N LEU A 53 -3.89 -1.00 -26.71
CA LEU A 53 -3.11 0.23 -26.90
C LEU A 53 -1.63 0.01 -27.25
N SER A 54 -1.00 -1.09 -26.83
CA SER A 54 0.39 -1.46 -27.21
C SER A 54 0.50 -2.05 -28.63
N GLY A 55 -0.12 -1.37 -29.59
CA GLY A 55 -0.45 -1.88 -30.91
C GLY A 55 0.17 -1.16 -32.10
N VAL A 56 1.33 -0.48 -31.99
CA VAL A 56 2.16 -0.28 -33.20
C VAL A 56 2.90 -1.59 -33.47
N LYS A 57 2.17 -2.60 -33.93
CA LYS A 57 2.78 -3.77 -34.56
C LYS A 57 3.34 -3.33 -35.92
N PRO A 58 4.65 -3.44 -36.19
CA PRO A 58 5.12 -3.38 -37.56
C PRO A 58 4.36 -4.46 -38.33
N MET A 59 3.76 -4.05 -39.43
CA MET A 59 2.91 -4.89 -40.25
C MET A 59 3.68 -6.15 -40.67
N GLY A 60 3.23 -7.30 -40.17
CA GLY A 60 3.53 -8.60 -40.76
C GLY A 60 4.56 -9.46 -40.06
N TYR A 61 4.20 -10.09 -38.94
CA TYR A 61 4.70 -11.44 -38.64
C TYR A 61 3.59 -12.31 -38.04
N ARG A 62 3.40 -13.48 -38.67
CA ARG A 62 2.38 -14.47 -38.39
C ARG A 62 2.50 -15.05 -36.97
N LYS A 63 1.33 -15.38 -36.42
CA LYS A 63 1.05 -16.15 -35.19
C LYS A 63 2.16 -17.14 -34.80
N ARG A 64 2.72 -16.96 -33.60
CA ARG A 64 3.14 -18.05 -32.72
C ARG A 64 2.51 -17.80 -31.35
N SER A 65 1.61 -18.69 -30.95
CA SER A 65 1.15 -18.79 -29.57
C SER A 65 2.33 -19.28 -28.73
N SER A 66 3.07 -18.36 -28.11
CA SER A 66 4.03 -18.69 -27.08
C SER A 66 3.28 -18.91 -25.77
N SER A 67 3.00 -20.18 -25.46
CA SER A 67 2.79 -20.57 -24.08
C SER A 67 4.13 -20.57 -23.35
N ARG A 68 4.08 -20.21 -22.06
CA ARG A 68 5.11 -20.31 -21.02
C ARG A 68 5.93 -19.04 -20.76
N GLY A 69 5.57 -18.41 -19.64
CA GLY A 69 6.47 -18.45 -18.49
C GLY A 69 6.97 -17.11 -17.97
N ASP A 70 6.08 -16.20 -17.54
CA ASP A 70 6.45 -15.19 -16.53
C ASP A 70 5.25 -14.49 -15.84
N SER A 71 4.03 -15.01 -16.00
CA SER A 71 2.82 -14.39 -15.41
C SER A 71 2.62 -14.73 -13.93
N GLU A 72 3.65 -15.18 -13.23
CA GLU A 72 3.56 -15.55 -11.79
C GLU A 72 3.85 -14.37 -10.86
N ASN A 73 4.44 -13.27 -11.34
CA ASN A 73 4.85 -12.13 -10.50
C ASN A 73 4.18 -10.78 -10.82
N ALA A 74 3.21 -10.74 -11.73
CA ALA A 74 2.48 -9.51 -12.03
C ALA A 74 1.34 -9.31 -11.01
N TYR A 75 1.58 -8.51 -9.96
CA TYR A 75 0.50 -8.08 -9.08
C TYR A 75 -0.49 -7.22 -9.86
N SER A 76 -1.78 -7.45 -9.66
CA SER A 76 -2.84 -6.64 -10.24
C SER A 76 -3.30 -5.54 -9.27
N LEU A 77 -4.01 -4.53 -9.78
CA LEU A 77 -4.64 -3.50 -8.94
C LEU A 77 -5.59 -4.13 -7.91
N GLU A 78 -6.28 -5.20 -8.28
CA GLU A 78 -7.14 -5.99 -7.39
C GLU A 78 -6.37 -6.59 -6.21
N ALA A 79 -5.12 -7.00 -6.42
CA ALA A 79 -4.28 -7.53 -5.35
C ALA A 79 -3.94 -6.44 -4.31
N ILE A 80 -3.67 -5.20 -4.75
CA ILE A 80 -3.46 -4.06 -3.84
C ILE A 80 -4.75 -3.75 -3.07
N ILE A 81 -5.90 -3.68 -3.74
CA ILE A 81 -7.19 -3.42 -3.11
C ILE A 81 -7.50 -4.47 -2.04
N ARG A 82 -7.31 -5.75 -2.36
CA ARG A 82 -7.50 -6.86 -1.42
C ARG A 82 -6.56 -6.77 -0.22
N GLN A 83 -5.31 -6.37 -0.43
CA GLN A 83 -4.34 -6.19 0.65
C GLN A 83 -4.73 -5.02 1.57
N LEU A 84 -5.15 -3.89 1.00
CA LEU A 84 -5.66 -2.74 1.76
C LEU A 84 -6.92 -3.11 2.57
N ASN A 85 -7.85 -3.86 2.00
CA ASN A 85 -9.03 -4.36 2.72
C ASN A 85 -8.66 -5.28 3.88
N THR A 86 -7.62 -6.11 3.70
CA THR A 86 -7.11 -6.98 4.77
C THR A 86 -6.55 -6.15 5.92
N PHE A 87 -5.75 -5.12 5.64
CA PHE A 87 -5.26 -4.20 6.67
C PHE A 87 -6.42 -3.48 7.36
N LEU A 88 -7.41 -3.00 6.61
CA LEU A 88 -8.57 -2.31 7.16
C LEU A 88 -9.38 -3.22 8.10
N SER A 89 -9.68 -4.45 7.69
CA SER A 89 -10.40 -5.44 8.51
C SER A 89 -9.65 -5.71 9.80
N ILE A 90 -8.35 -6.02 9.71
CA ILE A 90 -7.53 -6.30 10.90
C ILE A 90 -7.54 -5.09 11.85
N MET A 91 -7.41 -3.87 11.34
CA MET A 91 -7.42 -2.68 12.18
C MET A 91 -8.75 -2.48 12.92
N TYR A 92 -9.89 -2.73 12.25
CA TYR A 92 -11.21 -2.70 12.88
C TYR A 92 -11.38 -3.83 13.91
N ASP A 93 -10.96 -5.05 13.57
CA ASP A 93 -11.08 -6.22 14.44
C ASP A 93 -10.25 -6.09 15.72
N GLN A 94 -9.12 -5.35 15.66
CA GLN A 94 -8.31 -5.02 16.82
C GLN A 94 -8.83 -3.81 17.63
N GLY A 95 -9.92 -3.18 17.19
CA GLY A 95 -10.54 -2.05 17.90
C GLY A 95 -9.68 -0.78 17.89
N LEU A 96 -8.88 -0.56 16.84
CA LEU A 96 -8.17 0.71 16.66
C LEU A 96 -9.15 1.86 16.51
N ASP A 97 -8.76 3.02 17.06
CA ASP A 97 -9.53 4.25 16.93
C ASP A 97 -9.74 4.59 15.43
N PRO A 98 -10.98 4.87 14.98
CA PRO A 98 -11.26 5.25 13.60
C PRO A 98 -10.36 6.37 13.04
N GLU A 99 -9.94 7.33 13.88
CA GLU A 99 -9.03 8.39 13.44
C GLU A 99 -7.64 7.84 13.08
N ILE A 100 -7.14 6.87 13.87
CA ILE A 100 -5.85 6.21 13.62
C ILE A 100 -5.94 5.33 12.37
N ILE A 101 -7.05 4.63 12.17
CA ILE A 101 -7.29 3.84 10.95
C ILE A 101 -7.27 4.75 9.73
N GLN A 102 -7.96 5.89 9.79
CA GLN A 102 -7.99 6.87 8.70
C GLN A 102 -6.58 7.41 8.38
N GLN A 103 -5.79 7.73 9.41
CA GLN A 103 -4.40 8.16 9.24
C GLN A 103 -3.53 7.09 8.59
N ALA A 104 -3.67 5.83 9.01
CA ALA A 104 -2.92 4.72 8.45
C ALA A 104 -3.24 4.52 6.96
N ILE A 105 -4.52 4.46 6.59
CA ILE A 105 -4.93 4.30 5.20
C ILE A 105 -4.45 5.49 4.34
N LYS A 106 -4.59 6.72 4.85
CA LYS A 106 -4.07 7.91 4.15
C LYS A 106 -2.57 7.81 3.88
N GLN A 107 -1.79 7.36 4.86
CA GLN A 107 -0.35 7.18 4.73
C GLN A 107 0.01 6.13 3.67
N LEU A 108 -0.70 4.99 3.64
CA LEU A 108 -0.49 3.95 2.63
C LEU A 108 -0.78 4.45 1.22
N PHE A 109 -1.86 5.22 1.02
CA PHE A 109 -2.17 5.83 -0.28
C PHE A 109 -1.10 6.85 -0.71
N TYR A 110 -0.57 7.64 0.23
CA TYR A 110 0.53 8.56 -0.06
C TYR A 110 1.76 7.81 -0.56
N MET A 111 2.12 6.71 0.10
CA MET A 111 3.24 5.86 -0.30
C MET A 111 3.01 5.23 -1.68
N ILE A 112 1.82 4.67 -1.96
CA ILE A 112 1.47 4.10 -3.27
C ILE A 112 1.70 5.14 -4.38
N ASN A 113 1.17 6.35 -4.20
CA ASN A 113 1.32 7.43 -5.16
C ASN A 113 2.78 7.87 -5.34
N ALA A 114 3.53 8.00 -4.24
CA ALA A 114 4.94 8.38 -4.29
C ALA A 114 5.78 7.33 -5.04
N VAL A 115 5.59 6.05 -4.76
CA VAL A 115 6.31 4.96 -5.45
C VAL A 115 5.93 4.91 -6.93
N ALA A 116 4.65 5.00 -7.27
CA ALA A 116 4.19 5.01 -8.65
C ALA A 116 4.75 6.22 -9.42
N LEU A 117 4.62 7.43 -8.87
CA LEU A 117 5.09 8.66 -9.49
C LEU A 117 6.62 8.67 -9.67
N ASN A 118 7.37 8.22 -8.67
CA ASN A 118 8.82 8.13 -8.78
C ASN A 118 9.23 7.18 -9.90
N ASN A 119 8.55 6.03 -10.04
CA ASN A 119 8.84 5.09 -11.11
C ASN A 119 8.42 5.63 -12.49
N LEU A 120 7.32 6.40 -12.59
CA LEU A 120 6.97 7.12 -13.81
C LEU A 120 8.06 8.12 -14.22
N LEU A 121 8.57 8.91 -13.28
CA LEU A 121 9.59 9.94 -13.56
C LEU A 121 10.95 9.34 -13.94
N LEU A 122 11.28 8.14 -13.44
CA LEU A 122 12.56 7.48 -13.69
C LEU A 122 12.57 6.63 -14.97
N ARG A 123 11.40 6.30 -15.54
CA ARG A 123 11.27 5.43 -16.71
C ARG A 123 10.74 6.19 -17.92
N LYS A 124 11.54 6.23 -19.00
CA LYS A 124 11.18 6.94 -20.25
C LYS A 124 10.08 6.24 -21.06
N ASP A 125 9.80 4.98 -20.75
CA ASP A 125 8.90 4.06 -21.46
C ASP A 125 7.44 4.11 -20.97
N VAL A 126 7.16 4.77 -19.85
CA VAL A 126 5.81 4.83 -19.24
C VAL A 126 5.11 6.18 -19.39
N CYS A 127 5.81 7.23 -19.83
CA CYS A 127 5.19 8.51 -20.18
C CYS A 127 4.80 8.50 -21.68
N SER A 128 3.56 8.09 -21.96
CA SER A 128 2.94 8.16 -23.29
C SER A 128 2.14 9.44 -23.49
#